data_AF-A0A3B3CY73-F1
#
_entry.id   AF-A0A3B3CY73-F1
#
_cell.length_a   1.000
_cell.length_b   1.000
_cell.length_c   1.000
_cell.angle_alpha   90.00
_cell.angle_beta   90.00
_cell.angle_gamma   90.00
#
_symmetry.space_group_name_H-M   'P 1'
#
loop_
_entity.id
_entity.type
_entity.pdbx_description
1 polymer ?
#
loop_
_entity_poly.entity_id
_entity_poly.type
_entity_poly.pdbx_seq_one_letter_code
_entity_poly.pdbx_strand_id
1 'polypeptide(L)'
;MVRKYISGLSVQRKAQLLLKSQTSSMFKGKKENYPFSVSRIFLDTRIALEDINTRVLQMIRHEHIKVNTDKSICASCLFIFLLIRSDLCSPQYSVPVVKYDRNGFRPRLRQLIFTQEAAYLAEEAKIKQRIDYSSLKGVSVSNLSDNFLILHVTCDDSKQKGDLVLQCEHLFEALTKLSVIADKQKCIKVVQGSVRFDIQPGREGFIDFKSGQEFMVYRAKNGHLMVVSLQFKRVKFILKGQTTP
;
A
#
# COMPACT_ATOMS: atom_id res chain seq x y z
N MET A 1 0.32 -22.33 30.61
CA MET A 1 0.55 -20.88 30.39
C MET A 1 0.01 -20.41 29.03
N VAL A 2 0.36 -21.07 27.92
CA VAL A 2 -0.07 -20.70 26.54
C VAL A 2 -1.60 -20.68 26.34
N ARG A 3 -2.32 -21.72 26.78
CA ARG A 3 -3.79 -21.79 26.61
C ARG A 3 -4.52 -20.62 27.28
N LYS A 4 -4.15 -20.27 28.52
CA LYS A 4 -4.72 -19.12 29.26
C LYS A 4 -4.50 -17.79 28.53
N TYR A 5 -3.33 -17.62 27.90
CA TYR A 5 -3.03 -16.43 27.10
C TYR A 5 -3.92 -16.36 25.85
N ILE A 6 -4.03 -17.44 25.07
CA ILE A 6 -4.82 -17.48 23.83
C ILE A 6 -6.32 -17.32 24.11
N SER A 7 -6.84 -17.92 25.19
CA SER A 7 -8.25 -17.83 25.56
C SER A 7 -8.64 -16.45 26.08
N GLY A 8 -7.71 -15.71 26.71
CA GLY A 8 -7.96 -14.37 27.24
C GLY A 8 -7.89 -13.22 26.22
N LEU A 9 -7.50 -13.50 24.97
CA LEU A 9 -7.40 -12.46 23.93
C LEU A 9 -8.72 -12.29 23.18
N SER A 10 -9.18 -11.04 23.04
CA SER A 10 -10.30 -10.68 22.18
C SER A 10 -9.99 -10.97 20.70
N VAL A 11 -11.04 -11.18 19.89
CA VAL A 11 -10.91 -11.43 18.44
C VAL A 11 -10.18 -10.28 17.75
N GLN A 12 -10.53 -9.03 18.08
CA GLN A 12 -9.88 -7.83 17.57
C GLN A 12 -8.38 -7.81 17.91
N ARG A 13 -8.02 -8.14 19.15
CA ARG A 13 -6.60 -8.15 19.57
C ARG A 13 -5.82 -9.28 18.89
N LYS A 14 -6.45 -10.44 18.66
CA LYS A 14 -5.85 -11.53 17.87
C LYS A 14 -5.58 -11.08 16.43
N ALA A 15 -6.57 -10.48 15.77
CA ALA A 15 -6.41 -9.96 14.40
C ALA A 15 -5.30 -8.91 14.33
N GLN A 16 -5.27 -7.98 15.29
CA GLN A 16 -4.23 -6.95 15.38
C GLN A 16 -2.82 -7.55 15.53
N LEU A 17 -2.66 -8.56 16.39
CA LEU A 17 -1.37 -9.24 16.59
C LEU A 17 -0.93 -10.02 15.34
N LEU A 18 -1.86 -10.67 14.64
CA LEU A 18 -1.57 -11.37 13.38
C LEU A 18 -1.06 -10.39 12.32
N LEU A 19 -1.76 -9.27 12.12
CA LEU A 19 -1.31 -8.22 11.20
C LEU A 19 0.08 -7.71 11.58
N LYS A 20 0.31 -7.38 12.86
CA LYS A 20 1.62 -6.90 13.33
C LYS A 20 2.74 -7.93 13.16
N SER A 21 2.44 -9.21 13.36
CA SER A 21 3.38 -10.31 13.12
C SER A 21 3.79 -10.39 11.65
N GLN A 22 2.82 -10.30 10.74
CA GLN A 22 3.06 -10.25 9.30
C GLN A 22 3.83 -8.98 8.89
N THR A 23 3.51 -7.81 9.44
CA THR A 23 4.31 -6.61 9.22
C THR A 23 5.76 -6.80 9.68
N SER A 24 5.96 -7.50 10.81
CA SER A 24 7.28 -7.79 11.34
C SER A 24 8.12 -8.64 10.40
N SER A 25 7.56 -9.71 9.84
CA SER A 25 8.29 -10.57 8.89
C SER A 25 8.71 -9.80 7.62
N MET A 26 7.89 -8.83 7.20
CA MET A 26 8.18 -8.01 6.02
C MET A 26 9.23 -6.92 6.27
N PHE A 27 9.25 -6.27 7.44
CA PHE A 27 10.04 -5.03 7.62
C PHE A 27 11.04 -5.03 8.78
N LYS A 28 10.93 -5.95 9.76
CA LYS A 28 11.83 -5.97 10.92
C LYS A 28 13.28 -6.17 10.47
N GLY A 29 14.15 -5.24 10.85
CA GLY A 29 15.56 -5.25 10.47
C GLY A 29 15.85 -4.85 9.02
N LYS A 30 14.82 -4.63 8.20
CA LYS A 30 14.95 -4.28 6.77
C LYS A 30 14.69 -2.80 6.49
N LYS A 31 13.75 -2.17 7.20
CA LYS A 31 13.44 -0.73 7.08
C LYS A 31 13.63 0.02 8.39
N GLU A 32 14.35 1.15 8.35
CA GLU A 32 14.84 1.89 9.52
C GLU A 32 13.73 2.39 10.45
N ASN A 33 12.62 2.91 9.90
CA ASN A 33 11.53 3.48 10.69
C ASN A 33 10.49 2.45 11.18
N TYR A 34 10.67 1.15 10.88
CA TYR A 34 9.73 0.11 11.32
C TYR A 34 9.55 0.04 12.85
N PRO A 35 10.60 0.11 13.70
CA PRO A 35 10.44 0.05 15.16
C PRO A 35 9.47 1.09 15.73
N PHE A 36 9.44 2.30 15.17
CA PHE A 36 8.54 3.37 15.59
C PHE A 36 7.07 3.11 15.23
N SER A 37 6.81 2.18 14.32
CA SER A 37 5.45 1.78 13.92
C SER A 37 4.84 0.70 14.81
N VAL A 38 5.66 0.02 15.63
CA VAL A 38 5.22 -1.17 16.39
C VAL A 38 4.14 -0.82 17.41
N SER A 39 4.29 0.30 18.12
CA SER A 39 3.34 0.76 19.14
C SER A 39 2.04 1.35 18.55
N ARG A 40 2.03 1.71 17.27
CA ARG A 40 0.84 2.29 16.62
C ARG A 40 -0.14 1.19 16.23
N ILE A 41 -1.37 1.27 16.71
CA ILE A 41 -2.43 0.30 16.36
C ILE A 41 -2.83 0.48 14.89
N PHE A 42 -3.18 -0.61 14.22
CA PHE A 42 -3.72 -0.57 12.87
C PHE A 42 -5.22 -0.37 12.92
N LEU A 43 -5.72 0.53 12.07
CA LEU A 43 -7.15 0.79 11.96
C LEU A 43 -7.78 -0.04 10.84
N ASP A 44 -9.10 -0.15 10.86
CA ASP A 44 -9.86 -0.81 9.80
C ASP A 44 -9.85 0.01 8.52
N THR A 45 -9.94 1.34 8.62
CA THR A 45 -9.71 2.29 7.53
C THR A 45 -9.19 3.62 8.04
N ARG A 46 -8.45 4.38 7.21
CA ARG A 46 -7.99 5.74 7.52
C ARG A 46 -8.87 6.82 6.92
N ILE A 47 -9.73 6.47 5.96
CA ILE A 47 -10.78 7.34 5.42
C ILE A 47 -12.11 6.64 5.64
N ALA A 48 -13.04 7.29 6.33
CA ALA A 48 -14.35 6.70 6.58
C ALA A 48 -15.12 6.57 5.26
N LEU A 49 -16.05 5.60 5.18
CA LEU A 49 -16.86 5.39 3.98
C LEU A 49 -17.66 6.63 3.58
N GLU A 50 -18.09 7.41 4.57
CA GLU A 50 -18.81 8.68 4.40
C GLU A 50 -17.96 9.80 3.77
N ASP A 51 -16.64 9.77 4.01
CA ASP A 51 -15.69 10.75 3.44
C ASP A 51 -15.27 10.40 2.00
N ILE A 52 -15.59 9.18 1.54
CA ILE A 52 -15.34 8.77 0.16
C ILE A 52 -16.50 9.29 -0.69
N ASN A 53 -16.17 9.98 -1.78
CA ASN A 53 -17.18 10.51 -2.67
C ASN A 53 -18.12 9.40 -3.18
N THR A 54 -19.42 9.62 -3.05
CA THR A 54 -20.46 8.65 -3.41
C THR A 54 -20.36 8.18 -4.86
N ARG A 55 -19.93 9.05 -5.79
CA ARG A 55 -19.71 8.67 -7.20
C ARG A 55 -18.56 7.67 -7.35
N VAL A 56 -17.50 7.78 -6.56
CA VAL A 56 -16.39 6.81 -6.58
C VAL A 56 -16.88 5.44 -6.09
N LEU A 57 -17.66 5.42 -5.00
CA LEU A 57 -18.25 4.18 -4.49
C LEU A 57 -19.20 3.55 -5.51
N GLN A 58 -20.03 4.36 -6.18
CA GLN A 58 -20.90 3.89 -7.26
C GLN A 58 -20.09 3.33 -8.43
N MET A 59 -19.03 4.02 -8.87
CA MET A 59 -18.18 3.55 -9.96
C MET A 59 -17.52 2.21 -9.62
N ILE A 60 -16.95 2.06 -8.41
CA ILE A 60 -16.38 0.80 -7.94
C ILE A 60 -17.43 -0.32 -8.01
N ARG A 61 -18.64 -0.08 -7.48
CA ARG A 61 -19.75 -1.05 -7.48
C ARG A 61 -20.26 -1.42 -8.88
N HIS A 62 -20.33 -0.46 -9.80
CA HIS A 62 -20.93 -0.68 -11.13
C HIS A 62 -19.96 -1.24 -12.18
N GLU A 63 -18.64 -1.18 -11.96
CA GLU A 63 -17.64 -1.66 -12.91
C GLU A 63 -17.78 -3.17 -13.25
N HIS A 64 -18.38 -3.97 -12.37
CA HIS A 64 -18.46 -5.43 -12.53
C HIS A 64 -19.79 -5.96 -13.11
N ILE A 65 -20.69 -5.08 -13.58
CA ILE A 65 -21.92 -5.50 -14.31
C ILE A 65 -21.61 -5.91 -15.77
N LYS A 66 -20.41 -5.65 -16.28
CA LYS A 66 -20.00 -6.03 -17.66
C LYS A 66 -19.36 -7.43 -17.79
N VAL A 67 -19.41 -8.29 -16.77
CA VAL A 67 -18.85 -9.65 -16.85
C VAL A 67 -19.95 -10.66 -17.20
N ASN A 68 -20.01 -11.01 -18.50
CA ASN A 68 -20.76 -12.12 -19.14
C ASN A 68 -22.29 -12.16 -18.96
N THR A 69 -23.00 -11.51 -19.88
CA THR A 69 -24.41 -11.82 -20.22
C THR A 69 -24.55 -13.02 -21.18
N ASP A 70 -23.54 -13.87 -21.32
CA ASP A 70 -23.55 -14.96 -22.31
C ASP A 70 -23.88 -16.34 -21.75
N LYS A 71 -24.36 -16.44 -20.50
CA LYS A 71 -24.96 -17.69 -20.01
C LYS A 71 -26.26 -17.37 -19.32
N SER A 72 -27.32 -18.06 -19.74
CA SER A 72 -28.62 -18.14 -19.09
C SER A 72 -28.45 -18.27 -17.57
N ILE A 73 -28.57 -17.15 -16.85
CA ILE A 73 -28.63 -17.12 -15.38
C ILE A 73 -30.08 -16.76 -15.08
N CYS A 74 -30.82 -17.66 -14.43
CA CYS A 74 -32.18 -17.41 -13.98
C CYS A 74 -32.23 -16.14 -13.11
N ALA A 75 -33.30 -15.35 -13.19
CA ALA A 75 -33.46 -14.10 -12.44
C ALA A 75 -33.22 -14.25 -10.92
N SER A 76 -33.50 -15.44 -10.37
CA SER A 76 -33.21 -15.77 -8.97
C SER A 76 -31.70 -15.89 -8.68
N CYS A 77 -30.92 -16.48 -9.59
CA CYS A 77 -29.46 -16.53 -9.50
C CYS A 77 -28.82 -15.15 -9.76
N LEU A 78 -29.43 -14.31 -10.60
CA LEU A 78 -28.94 -12.95 -10.83
C LEU A 78 -29.03 -12.09 -9.55
N PHE A 79 -30.09 -12.26 -8.76
CA PHE A 79 -30.28 -11.54 -7.49
C PHE A 79 -29.28 -11.98 -6.41
N ILE A 80 -29.06 -13.30 -6.28
CA ILE A 80 -28.04 -13.86 -5.38
C ILE A 80 -26.64 -13.44 -5.84
N PHE A 81 -26.37 -13.44 -7.15
CA PHE A 81 -25.09 -12.99 -7.71
C PHE A 81 -24.83 -11.50 -7.48
N LEU A 82 -25.86 -10.65 -7.60
CA LEU A 82 -25.78 -9.22 -7.28
C LEU A 82 -25.50 -8.99 -5.78
N LEU A 83 -26.17 -9.73 -4.89
CA LEU A 83 -25.99 -9.64 -3.43
C LEU A 83 -24.60 -10.14 -3.00
N ILE A 84 -24.12 -11.26 -3.52
CA ILE A 84 -22.77 -11.77 -3.23
C ILE A 84 -21.70 -10.79 -3.76
N ARG A 85 -21.92 -10.17 -4.93
CA ARG A 85 -20.95 -9.21 -5.50
C ARG A 85 -20.95 -7.85 -4.83
N SER A 86 -22.07 -7.38 -4.26
CA SER A 86 -22.07 -6.12 -3.52
C SER A 86 -21.12 -6.13 -2.31
N ASP A 87 -20.94 -7.29 -1.68
CA ASP A 87 -20.02 -7.45 -0.55
C ASP A 87 -18.55 -7.51 -0.99
N LEU A 88 -18.26 -8.13 -2.14
CA LEU A 88 -16.90 -8.17 -2.73
C LEU A 88 -16.39 -6.77 -3.13
N CYS A 89 -17.30 -5.89 -3.54
CA CYS A 89 -16.98 -4.55 -4.04
C CYS A 89 -16.91 -3.48 -2.93
N SER A 90 -17.04 -3.89 -1.67
CA SER A 90 -16.91 -2.97 -0.53
C SER A 90 -15.45 -2.54 -0.33
N PRO A 91 -15.19 -1.25 -0.03
CA PRO A 91 -13.86 -0.80 0.37
C PRO A 91 -13.46 -1.51 1.67
N GLN A 92 -12.36 -2.25 1.65
CA GLN A 92 -11.83 -2.92 2.84
C GLN A 92 -10.90 -2.01 3.64
N TYR A 93 -10.18 -1.12 2.96
CA TYR A 93 -9.25 -0.19 3.57
C TYR A 93 -9.03 1.00 2.63
N SER A 94 -9.09 2.22 3.14
CA SER A 94 -8.76 3.41 2.38
C SER A 94 -7.81 4.31 3.17
N VAL A 95 -6.89 4.97 2.46
CA VAL A 95 -5.84 5.79 3.06
C VAL A 95 -5.49 6.98 2.16
N PRO A 96 -5.26 8.18 2.73
CA PRO A 96 -4.77 9.31 1.96
C PRO A 96 -3.31 9.07 1.55
N VAL A 97 -3.01 9.40 0.30
CA VAL A 97 -1.67 9.27 -0.27
C VAL A 97 -1.33 10.49 -1.11
N VAL A 98 -0.03 10.78 -1.23
CA VAL A 98 0.48 11.73 -2.21
C VAL A 98 1.02 10.92 -3.40
N LYS A 99 0.40 11.06 -4.56
CA LYS A 99 0.86 10.46 -5.80
C LYS A 99 1.82 11.41 -6.51
N TYR A 100 2.98 10.89 -6.90
CA TYR A 100 3.93 11.64 -7.72
C TYR A 100 3.67 11.35 -9.19
N ASP A 101 3.60 12.40 -10.00
CA ASP A 101 3.47 12.24 -11.44
C ASP A 101 4.70 11.61 -12.06
N ARG A 102 4.48 10.65 -12.96
CA ARG A 102 5.54 10.01 -13.76
C ARG A 102 6.36 11.03 -14.55
N ASN A 103 5.70 12.09 -15.01
CA ASN A 103 6.33 13.22 -15.68
C ASN A 103 6.48 14.37 -14.69
N GLY A 104 7.72 14.71 -14.36
CA GLY A 104 8.03 15.90 -13.56
C GLY A 104 7.79 15.78 -12.06
N PHE A 105 7.33 14.63 -11.54
CA PHE A 105 7.21 14.33 -10.11
C PHE A 105 6.43 15.37 -9.30
N ARG A 106 5.38 15.96 -9.90
CA ARG A 106 4.49 16.85 -9.15
C ARG A 106 3.67 16.04 -8.14
N PRO A 107 3.66 16.43 -6.86
CA PRO A 107 2.85 15.75 -5.84
C PRO A 107 1.36 16.07 -6.04
N ARG A 108 0.51 15.05 -5.91
CA ARG A 108 -0.95 15.17 -6.00
C ARG A 108 -1.62 14.35 -4.90
N LEU A 109 -2.45 15.00 -4.09
CA LEU A 109 -3.24 14.32 -3.07
C LEU A 109 -4.28 13.41 -3.71
N ARG A 110 -4.35 12.17 -3.25
CA ARG A 110 -5.24 11.13 -3.74
C ARG A 110 -5.70 10.26 -2.59
N GLN A 111 -6.81 9.58 -2.79
CA GLN A 111 -7.27 8.51 -1.90
C GLN A 111 -6.89 7.17 -2.54
N LEU A 112 -6.16 6.34 -1.80
CA LEU A 112 -5.88 4.96 -2.18
C LEU A 112 -6.90 4.06 -1.49
N ILE A 113 -7.65 3.28 -2.26
CA ILE A 113 -8.74 2.45 -1.78
C ILE A 113 -8.45 1.00 -2.19
N PHE A 114 -8.49 0.07 -1.24
CA PHE A 114 -8.36 -1.36 -1.48
C PHE A 114 -9.73 -2.02 -1.38
N THR A 115 -10.09 -2.79 -2.41
CA THR A 115 -11.26 -3.69 -2.42
C THR A 115 -10.78 -5.14 -2.42
N GLN A 116 -11.66 -6.13 -2.53
CA GLN A 116 -11.23 -7.54 -2.63
C GLN A 116 -10.50 -7.87 -3.94
N GLU A 117 -10.75 -7.12 -5.02
CA GLU A 117 -10.26 -7.47 -6.36
C GLU A 117 -9.16 -6.54 -6.89
N ALA A 118 -9.17 -5.25 -6.48
CA ALA A 118 -8.29 -4.25 -7.03
C ALA A 118 -7.97 -3.11 -6.05
N ALA A 119 -6.90 -2.38 -6.34
CA ALA A 119 -6.59 -1.10 -5.73
C ALA A 119 -7.00 0.05 -6.64
N TYR A 120 -7.63 1.08 -6.06
CA TYR A 120 -8.14 2.25 -6.76
C TYR A 120 -7.45 3.51 -6.26
N LEU A 121 -7.06 4.37 -7.20
CA LEU A 121 -6.56 5.71 -6.91
C LEU A 121 -7.63 6.72 -7.32
N ALA A 122 -8.28 7.32 -6.33
CA ALA A 122 -9.38 8.26 -6.51
C ALA A 122 -8.97 9.71 -6.22
N GLU A 123 -9.64 10.64 -6.87
CA GLU A 123 -9.55 12.08 -6.64
C GLU A 123 -10.97 12.63 -6.71
N GLU A 124 -11.47 13.13 -5.58
CA GLU A 124 -12.84 13.63 -5.46
C GLU A 124 -13.86 12.63 -6.03
N ALA A 125 -14.60 13.00 -7.08
CA ALA A 125 -15.63 12.19 -7.71
C ALA A 125 -15.13 11.28 -8.85
N LYS A 126 -13.81 11.17 -9.07
CA LYS A 126 -13.25 10.46 -10.23
C LYS A 126 -12.23 9.40 -9.83
N ILE A 127 -12.40 8.20 -10.37
CA ILE A 127 -11.35 7.17 -10.35
C ILE A 127 -10.30 7.53 -11.41
N LYS A 128 -9.04 7.66 -10.99
CA LYS A 128 -7.95 8.09 -11.86
C LYS A 128 -7.13 6.90 -12.35
N GLN A 129 -7.03 5.83 -11.57
CA GLN A 129 -6.40 4.59 -11.97
C GLN A 129 -6.94 3.43 -11.13
N ARG A 130 -7.15 2.28 -11.78
CA ARG A 130 -7.49 1.00 -11.16
C ARG A 130 -6.31 0.05 -11.40
N ILE A 131 -5.98 -0.76 -10.41
CA ILE A 131 -4.89 -1.74 -10.46
C ILE A 131 -5.46 -3.05 -9.94
N ASP A 132 -5.69 -3.99 -10.86
CA ASP A 132 -6.03 -5.36 -10.47
C ASP A 132 -4.91 -5.99 -9.66
N TYR A 133 -5.26 -6.82 -8.68
CA TYR A 133 -4.24 -7.57 -7.97
C TYR A 133 -3.56 -8.60 -8.87
N SER A 134 -4.20 -9.07 -9.95
CA SER A 134 -3.56 -9.92 -10.96
C SER A 134 -2.41 -9.22 -11.69
N SER A 135 -2.58 -7.93 -12.06
CA SER A 135 -1.57 -7.13 -12.77
C SER A 135 -0.47 -6.56 -11.86
N LEU A 136 -0.65 -6.62 -10.54
CA LEU A 136 0.38 -6.16 -9.59
C LEU A 136 1.59 -7.12 -9.56
N LYS A 137 2.71 -6.75 -10.20
CA LYS A 137 3.97 -7.51 -10.17
C LYS A 137 4.56 -7.56 -8.77
N GLY A 138 4.52 -6.44 -8.07
CA GLY A 138 5.01 -6.34 -6.70
C GLY A 138 5.07 -4.91 -6.20
N VAL A 139 5.67 -4.74 -5.03
CA VAL A 139 5.77 -3.45 -4.36
C VAL A 139 7.20 -3.24 -3.88
N SER A 140 7.79 -2.10 -4.20
CA SER A 140 9.11 -1.71 -3.71
C SER A 140 9.00 -0.57 -2.70
N VAL A 141 9.74 -0.69 -1.61
CA VAL A 141 9.96 0.40 -0.64
C VAL A 141 11.45 0.54 -0.39
N SER A 142 11.89 1.70 0.08
CA SER A 142 13.28 1.87 0.51
C SER A 142 13.54 1.21 1.87
N ASN A 143 14.81 1.03 2.22
CA ASN A 143 15.25 0.69 3.58
C ASN A 143 15.32 1.88 4.55
N LEU A 144 15.22 3.13 4.06
CA LEU A 144 15.39 4.34 4.88
C LEU A 144 14.10 4.71 5.61
N SER A 145 14.18 5.75 6.43
CA SER A 145 13.03 6.28 7.18
C SER A 145 12.08 7.18 6.39
N ASP A 146 11.91 6.93 5.08
CA ASP A 146 10.86 7.56 4.28
C ASP A 146 9.54 6.79 4.34
N ASN A 147 8.55 7.38 3.69
CA ASN A 147 7.17 6.93 3.58
C ASN A 147 6.79 6.63 2.13
N PHE A 148 7.75 6.30 1.26
CA PHE A 148 7.49 6.01 -0.15
C PHE A 148 7.20 4.53 -0.38
N LEU A 149 6.28 4.27 -1.30
CA LEU A 149 6.05 2.97 -1.92
C LEU A 149 5.90 3.10 -3.43
N ILE A 150 6.38 2.09 -4.15
CA ILE A 150 6.25 1.97 -5.59
C ILE A 150 5.44 0.71 -5.89
N LEU A 151 4.29 0.88 -6.53
CA LEU A 151 3.48 -0.25 -7.01
C LEU A 151 3.90 -0.59 -8.44
N HIS A 152 4.44 -1.78 -8.63
CA HIS A 152 4.84 -2.27 -9.95
C HIS A 152 3.68 -2.98 -10.63
N VAL A 153 3.27 -2.49 -11.79
CA VAL A 153 2.10 -2.98 -12.53
C VAL A 153 2.54 -3.55 -13.88
N THR A 154 1.98 -4.67 -14.31
CA THR A 154 2.16 -5.17 -15.67
C THR A 154 1.60 -4.17 -16.68
N CYS A 155 2.42 -3.78 -17.63
CA CYS A 155 2.09 -2.79 -18.63
C CYS A 155 2.55 -3.33 -19.98
N ASP A 156 1.67 -4.10 -20.62
CA ASP A 156 1.96 -4.74 -21.91
C ASP A 156 1.46 -3.87 -23.08
N ASP A 157 0.50 -2.96 -22.81
CA ASP A 157 -0.08 -2.04 -23.78
C ASP A 157 0.33 -0.58 -23.53
N SER A 158 0.54 0.18 -24.60
CA SER A 158 0.82 1.62 -24.53
C SER A 158 -0.31 2.47 -23.93
N LYS A 159 -1.54 1.94 -23.93
CA LYS A 159 -2.73 2.59 -23.33
C LYS A 159 -2.80 2.39 -21.81
N GLN A 160 -2.14 1.35 -21.29
CA GLN A 160 -2.19 1.03 -19.88
C GLN A 160 -1.22 1.92 -19.09
N LYS A 161 -1.62 2.24 -17.87
CA LYS A 161 -0.82 3.06 -16.97
C LYS A 161 0.17 2.12 -16.28
N GLY A 162 1.48 2.40 -16.40
CA GLY A 162 2.52 1.66 -15.69
C GLY A 162 2.53 1.87 -14.17
N ASP A 163 3.73 1.89 -13.61
CA ASP A 163 3.97 1.91 -12.17
C ASP A 163 3.46 3.20 -11.50
N LEU A 164 3.25 3.11 -10.19
CA LEU A 164 2.83 4.21 -9.35
C LEU A 164 3.85 4.50 -8.26
N VAL A 165 4.18 5.77 -8.10
CA VAL A 165 5.02 6.28 -7.02
C VAL A 165 4.13 7.03 -6.04
N LEU A 166 4.02 6.51 -4.82
CA LEU A 166 3.14 7.05 -3.79
C LEU A 166 3.92 7.31 -2.50
N GLN A 167 3.55 8.35 -1.78
CA GLN A 167 3.95 8.58 -0.40
C GLN A 167 2.74 8.37 0.50
N CYS A 168 2.90 7.57 1.55
CA CYS A 168 1.85 7.18 2.47
C CYS A 168 2.36 7.24 3.92
N GLU A 169 1.75 8.07 4.76
CA GLU A 169 2.13 8.19 6.17
C GLU A 169 1.90 6.90 6.96
N HIS A 170 0.89 6.12 6.56
CA HIS A 170 0.51 4.84 7.18
C HIS A 170 1.10 3.65 6.41
N LEU A 171 2.33 3.79 5.89
CA LEU A 171 3.00 2.84 4.99
C LEU A 171 2.89 1.38 5.44
N PHE A 172 3.31 1.07 6.68
CA PHE A 172 3.34 -0.30 7.18
C PHE A 172 1.94 -0.91 7.31
N GLU A 173 0.96 -0.10 7.69
CA GLU A 173 -0.44 -0.52 7.78
C GLU A 173 -0.99 -0.81 6.39
N ALA A 174 -0.85 0.14 5.46
CA ALA A 174 -1.33 0.02 4.09
C ALA A 174 -0.72 -1.19 3.37
N LEU A 175 0.59 -1.40 3.48
CA LEU A 175 1.27 -2.54 2.85
C LEU A 175 0.88 -3.88 3.48
N THR A 176 0.67 -3.92 4.80
CA THR A 176 0.20 -5.14 5.46
C THR A 176 -1.22 -5.47 5.02
N LYS A 177 -2.14 -4.50 5.02
CA LYS A 177 -3.51 -4.68 4.54
C LYS A 177 -3.51 -5.12 3.06
N LEU A 178 -2.74 -4.47 2.20
CA LEU A 178 -2.59 -4.88 0.79
C LEU A 178 -2.06 -6.32 0.67
N SER A 179 -1.06 -6.70 1.47
CA SER A 179 -0.49 -8.05 1.40
C SER A 179 -1.44 -9.15 1.85
N VAL A 180 -2.36 -8.84 2.76
CA VAL A 180 -3.43 -9.77 3.19
C VAL A 180 -4.52 -9.86 2.12
N ILE A 181 -4.97 -8.73 1.60
CA ILE A 181 -6.06 -8.66 0.62
C ILE A 181 -5.65 -9.28 -0.72
N ALA A 182 -4.45 -8.95 -1.21
CA ALA A 182 -3.95 -9.44 -2.49
C ALA A 182 -3.24 -10.80 -2.41
N ASP A 183 -3.11 -11.38 -1.20
CA ASP A 183 -2.32 -12.59 -0.89
C ASP A 183 -0.91 -12.60 -1.51
N LYS A 184 -0.28 -11.42 -1.57
CA LYS A 184 1.00 -11.17 -2.26
C LYS A 184 2.12 -10.76 -1.30
N GLN A 185 2.21 -11.44 -0.16
CA GLN A 185 3.20 -11.12 0.89
C GLN A 185 4.65 -11.15 0.38
N LYS A 186 4.99 -12.12 -0.48
CA LYS A 186 6.34 -12.29 -1.03
C LYS A 186 6.70 -11.25 -2.08
N CYS A 187 5.74 -10.46 -2.55
CA CYS A 187 5.95 -9.47 -3.61
C CYS A 187 6.42 -8.10 -3.08
N ILE A 188 6.40 -7.88 -1.76
CA ILE A 188 6.90 -6.66 -1.13
C ILE A 188 8.41 -6.76 -0.92
N LYS A 189 9.16 -5.86 -1.55
CA LYS A 189 10.63 -5.81 -1.53
C LYS A 189 11.10 -4.52 -0.88
N VAL A 190 12.06 -4.65 0.04
CA VAL A 190 12.78 -3.52 0.62
C VAL A 190 14.10 -3.37 -0.13
N VAL A 191 14.30 -2.22 -0.79
CA VAL A 191 15.41 -1.95 -1.69
C VAL A 191 16.31 -0.87 -1.08
N GLN A 192 17.61 -0.94 -1.38
CA GLN A 192 18.60 0.06 -0.98
C GLN A 192 19.06 0.86 -2.19
N GLY A 193 19.29 2.17 -2.01
CA GLY A 193 19.77 3.04 -3.09
C GLY A 193 18.66 3.47 -4.04
N SER A 194 18.65 2.95 -5.26
CA SER A 194 17.77 3.42 -6.32
C SER A 194 16.72 2.38 -6.72
N VAL A 195 15.50 2.85 -7.01
CA VAL A 195 14.41 2.01 -7.52
C VAL A 195 14.04 2.48 -8.93
N ARG A 196 14.02 1.53 -9.87
CA ARG A 196 13.50 1.72 -11.23
C ARG A 196 12.00 1.47 -11.24
N PHE A 197 11.27 2.27 -12.01
CA PHE A 197 9.83 2.08 -12.21
C PHE A 197 9.44 2.36 -13.66
N ASP A 198 8.44 1.63 -14.15
CA ASP A 198 8.00 1.69 -15.54
C ASP A 198 6.95 2.80 -15.70
N ILE A 199 7.25 3.83 -16.51
CA ILE A 199 6.30 4.92 -16.79
C ILE A 199 5.26 4.44 -17.80
N GLN A 200 5.78 3.87 -18.89
CA GLN A 200 5.11 3.29 -20.06
C GLN A 200 6.03 2.22 -20.64
N PRO A 201 5.54 1.33 -21.52
CA PRO A 201 6.40 0.35 -22.18
C PRO A 201 7.58 1.05 -22.87
N GLY A 202 8.82 0.69 -22.49
CA GLY A 202 10.05 1.30 -23.04
C GLY A 202 10.47 2.65 -22.46
N ARG A 203 9.71 3.24 -21.52
CA ARG A 203 10.09 4.48 -20.82
C ARG A 203 10.06 4.29 -19.31
N GLU A 204 11.15 4.66 -18.66
CA GLU A 204 11.40 4.32 -17.27
C GLU A 204 11.80 5.56 -16.49
N GLY A 205 11.53 5.53 -15.18
CA GLY A 205 12.01 6.52 -14.25
C GLY A 205 12.79 5.87 -13.12
N PHE A 206 13.55 6.71 -12.41
CA PHE A 206 14.34 6.30 -11.26
C PHE A 206 14.00 7.17 -10.06
N ILE A 207 14.02 6.52 -8.89
CA ILE A 207 13.90 7.17 -7.60
C ILE A 207 15.15 6.81 -6.81
N ASP A 208 15.90 7.82 -6.40
CA ASP A 208 17.14 7.67 -5.65
C ASP A 208 16.89 8.01 -4.18
N PHE A 209 17.06 7.03 -3.30
CA PHE A 209 16.91 7.20 -1.86
C PHE A 209 18.27 7.50 -1.22
N LYS A 210 18.32 8.57 -0.44
CA LYS A 210 19.51 8.97 0.32
C LYS A 210 19.15 9.32 1.76
N SER A 211 20.10 9.14 2.66
CA SER A 211 20.00 9.63 4.03
C SER A 211 20.64 11.02 4.12
N GLY A 212 20.04 11.93 4.89
CA GLY A 212 20.49 13.30 5.05
C GLY A 212 20.02 13.92 6.36
N GLN A 213 20.32 15.20 6.55
CA GLN A 213 19.96 15.92 7.79
C GLN A 213 18.49 16.35 7.82
N GLU A 214 17.87 16.54 6.66
CA GLU A 214 16.49 16.99 6.51
C GLU A 214 15.73 16.08 5.54
N PHE A 215 14.41 16.01 5.72
CA PHE A 215 13.54 15.33 4.77
C PHE A 215 13.30 16.21 3.55
N MET A 216 13.68 15.74 2.35
CA MET A 216 13.47 16.48 1.11
C MET A 216 13.04 15.55 -0.03
N VAL A 217 12.13 16.03 -0.87
CA VAL A 217 11.73 15.34 -2.11
C VAL A 217 11.79 16.33 -3.26
N TYR A 218 12.62 16.05 -4.26
CA TYR A 218 12.78 16.94 -5.41
C TYR A 218 13.24 16.18 -6.66
N ARG A 219 13.03 16.78 -7.83
CA ARG A 219 13.56 16.25 -9.10
C ARG A 219 15.02 16.70 -9.25
N ALA A 220 15.95 15.76 -9.35
CA ALA A 220 17.35 16.07 -9.59
C ALA A 220 17.62 16.46 -11.05
N LYS A 221 18.80 17.03 -11.29
CA LYS A 221 19.26 17.46 -12.63
C LYS A 221 19.39 16.30 -13.62
N ASN A 222 19.65 15.08 -13.13
CA ASN A 222 19.64 13.84 -13.93
C ASN A 222 18.22 13.40 -14.32
N GLY A 223 17.18 14.10 -13.85
CA GLY A 223 15.78 13.78 -14.13
C GLY A 223 15.17 12.76 -13.17
N HIS A 224 15.92 12.22 -12.20
CA HIS A 224 15.43 11.26 -11.20
C HIS A 224 14.66 11.97 -10.08
N LEU A 225 13.83 11.22 -9.36
CA LEU A 225 13.24 11.68 -8.11
C LEU A 225 14.21 11.41 -6.97
N MET A 226 14.71 12.45 -6.31
CA MET A 226 15.52 12.32 -5.11
C MET A 226 14.62 12.32 -3.88
N VAL A 227 14.78 11.32 -3.01
CA VAL A 227 14.14 11.25 -1.70
C VAL A 227 15.24 11.21 -0.64
N VAL A 228 15.37 12.31 0.10
CA VAL A 228 16.29 12.43 1.22
C VAL A 228 15.51 12.17 2.51
N SER A 229 15.91 11.16 3.26
CA SER A 229 15.32 10.78 4.55
C SER A 229 16.18 11.27 5.71
N LEU A 230 15.55 11.60 6.84
CA LEU A 230 16.26 11.98 8.06
C LEU A 230 17.17 10.84 8.54
N GLN A 231 18.45 11.11 8.73
CA GLN A 231 19.38 10.14 9.27
C GLN A 231 19.13 9.93 10.77
N PHE A 232 18.57 8.79 11.15
CA PHE A 232 18.53 8.39 12.54
C PHE A 232 19.94 8.03 13.00
N LYS A 233 20.54 8.88 13.85
CA LYS A 233 21.74 8.49 14.60
C LYS A 233 21.34 7.26 15.42
N ARG A 234 21.86 6.08 15.06
CA ARG A 234 21.74 4.89 15.89
C ARG A 234 22.41 5.20 17.22
N VAL A 235 21.63 5.56 18.23
CA VAL A 235 22.09 5.51 19.61
C VAL A 235 22.31 4.03 19.89
N LYS A 236 23.57 3.58 19.77
CA LYS A 236 23.98 2.29 20.32
C LYS A 236 23.75 2.41 21.82
N PHE A 237 22.60 1.93 22.30
CA PHE A 237 22.48 1.53 23.69
C PHE A 237 23.43 0.35 23.88
N ILE A 238 24.70 0.65 24.17
CA ILE A 238 25.61 -0.31 24.77
C ILE A 238 25.04 -0.51 26.16
N LEU A 239 24.28 -1.58 26.35
CA LEU A 239 24.05 -2.13 27.67
C LEU A 239 25.44 -2.53 28.19
N LYS A 240 26.15 -1.61 28.85
CA LYS A 240 27.27 -1.98 29.69
C LYS A 240 26.68 -2.77 30.83
N GLY A 241 26.75 -4.10 30.71
CA GLY A 241 26.62 -4.99 31.86
C GLY A 241 27.73 -4.63 32.83
N GLN A 242 27.38 -3.90 33.88
CA GLN A 242 28.22 -3.83 35.07
C GLN A 242 28.07 -5.17 35.79
N THR A 243 28.96 -6.09 35.44
CA THR A 243 29.52 -7.03 36.40
C THR A 243 30.59 -6.23 37.15
N THR A 244 30.48 -6.09 38.46
CA THR A 244 31.32 -6.75 39.49
C THR A 244 31.43 -5.77 40.68
N PRO A 245 31.96 -6.17 41.85
CA PRO A 245 32.36 -7.51 42.29
C PRO A 245 31.43 -8.13 43.34
#